data_AF-A0A0J9X591-F1
#
_entry.id   AF-A0A0J9X591-F1
#
_cell.length_a   1.000
_cell.length_b   1.000
_cell.length_c   1.000
_cell.angle_alpha   90.00
_cell.angle_beta   90.00
_cell.angle_gamma   90.00
#
_symmetry.space_group_name_H-M   'P 1'
#
loop_
_entity.id
_entity.type
_entity.pdbx_description
1 polymer ?
#
loop_
_entity_poly.entity_id
_entity_poly.type
_entity_poly.pdbx_seq_one_letter_code
_entity_poly.pdbx_strand_id
1 'polypeptide(L)'
;MPAEYSNDIFEDLLNLETNFYDEGYREGMADGKKAGLREGAEFGIQTGYQRYIALGVLRGRVQVWRAKFFNESAPSDHANVERIKKNIEGLEAMLKDIPITNSDEDVAQLEALLRKAKSKAKVTSSLIKDPEPLVYHDGTVGLRSTEDAIEDFRM
;
A
#
# COMPACT_ATOMS: atom_id res chain seq x y z
N MET A 1 -30.30 -58.94 -24.77
CA MET A 1 -30.41 -58.27 -26.09
C MET A 1 -31.62 -57.36 -26.05
N PRO A 2 -31.66 -56.22 -26.76
CA PRO A 2 -30.61 -55.36 -27.32
C PRO A 2 -30.75 -53.91 -26.77
N ALA A 3 -29.93 -52.99 -27.30
CA ALA A 3 -29.82 -51.60 -26.89
C ALA A 3 -31.09 -50.78 -27.07
N GLU A 4 -31.37 -49.88 -26.13
CA GLU A 4 -32.00 -48.59 -26.45
C GLU A 4 -31.12 -47.50 -25.87
N TYR A 5 -30.19 -47.03 -26.71
CA TYR A 5 -29.73 -45.66 -26.66
C TYR A 5 -30.96 -44.76 -26.80
N SER A 6 -31.63 -44.43 -25.71
CA SER A 6 -32.37 -43.19 -25.63
C SER A 6 -31.40 -42.11 -25.15
N ASN A 7 -30.35 -41.88 -25.94
CA ASN A 7 -29.86 -40.52 -26.05
C ASN A 7 -30.95 -39.85 -26.89
N ASP A 8 -31.99 -39.37 -26.23
CA ASP A 8 -33.03 -38.62 -26.91
C ASP A 8 -32.33 -37.40 -27.50
N ILE A 9 -32.19 -37.39 -28.83
CA ILE A 9 -31.47 -36.36 -29.57
C ILE A 9 -32.07 -34.96 -29.35
N PHE A 10 -33.28 -34.88 -28.79
CA PHE A 10 -33.95 -33.64 -28.45
C PHE A 10 -33.80 -33.25 -26.97
N GLU A 11 -33.23 -34.09 -26.10
CA GLU A 11 -33.00 -33.79 -24.69
C GLU A 11 -32.05 -32.60 -24.52
N ASP A 12 -30.97 -32.57 -25.31
CA ASP A 12 -30.03 -31.44 -25.34
C ASP A 12 -30.67 -30.15 -25.85
N LEU A 13 -31.63 -30.25 -26.79
CA LEU A 13 -32.37 -29.10 -27.31
C LEU A 13 -33.41 -28.59 -26.29
N LEU A 14 -34.07 -29.49 -25.57
CA LEU A 14 -35.07 -29.17 -24.56
C LEU A 14 -34.42 -28.52 -23.32
N ASN A 15 -33.21 -28.95 -22.96
CA ASN A 15 -32.43 -28.42 -21.85
C ASN A 15 -31.43 -27.33 -22.26
N LEU A 16 -31.48 -26.86 -23.51
CA LEU A 16 -30.48 -25.95 -24.08
C LEU A 16 -30.33 -24.65 -23.27
N GLU A 17 -31.44 -24.07 -22.82
CA GLU A 17 -31.44 -22.86 -21.99
C GLU A 17 -30.73 -23.10 -20.65
N THR A 18 -31.07 -24.18 -19.95
CA THR A 18 -30.45 -24.55 -18.68
C THR A 18 -28.97 -24.84 -18.86
N ASN A 19 -28.60 -25.56 -19.92
CA ASN A 19 -27.21 -25.88 -20.22
C ASN A 19 -26.37 -24.62 -20.46
N PHE A 20 -26.86 -23.66 -21.27
CA PHE A 20 -26.16 -22.39 -21.50
C PHE A 20 -26.16 -21.48 -20.27
N TYR A 21 -27.21 -21.52 -19.44
CA TYR A 21 -27.24 -20.80 -18.18
C TYR A 21 -26.15 -21.31 -17.23
N ASP A 22 -26.07 -22.63 -17.03
CA ASP A 22 -25.09 -23.26 -16.17
C ASP A 22 -23.66 -23.07 -16.69
N GLU A 23 -23.49 -23.16 -18.02
CA GLU A 23 -22.22 -22.89 -18.68
C GLU A 23 -21.79 -21.43 -18.47
N GLY A 24 -22.66 -20.46 -18.77
CA GLY A 24 -22.37 -19.04 -18.58
C GLY A 24 -22.13 -18.67 -17.11
N TYR A 25 -22.86 -19.29 -16.17
CA TYR A 25 -22.61 -19.11 -14.74
C TYR A 25 -21.22 -19.63 -14.34
N ARG A 26 -20.86 -20.84 -14.78
CA ARG A 26 -19.56 -21.43 -14.49
C ARG A 26 -18.41 -20.63 -15.09
N GLU A 27 -18.56 -20.18 -16.34
CA GLU A 27 -17.58 -19.32 -17.01
C GLU A 27 -17.45 -17.97 -16.30
N GLY A 28 -18.57 -17.29 -16.04
CA GLY A 28 -18.58 -16.02 -15.31
C GLY A 28 -17.98 -16.13 -13.92
N MET A 29 -18.23 -17.21 -13.20
CA MET A 29 -17.61 -17.48 -11.89
C MET A 29 -16.10 -17.71 -12.01
N ALA A 30 -15.65 -18.46 -13.01
CA ALA A 30 -14.23 -18.72 -13.24
C ALA A 30 -13.47 -17.44 -13.62
N ASP A 31 -14.03 -16.65 -14.53
CA ASP A 31 -13.45 -15.39 -14.98
C ASP A 31 -13.49 -14.33 -13.87
N GLY A 32 -14.61 -14.21 -13.15
CA GLY A 32 -14.75 -13.31 -12.01
C GLY A 32 -13.73 -13.61 -10.91
N LYS A 33 -13.50 -14.88 -10.59
CA LYS A 33 -12.46 -15.29 -9.63
C LYS A 33 -11.07 -14.87 -10.10
N LYS A 34 -10.75 -15.08 -11.38
CA LYS A 34 -9.45 -14.73 -11.95
C LYS A 34 -9.25 -13.21 -11.99
N ALA A 35 -10.26 -12.47 -12.40
CA ALA A 35 -10.25 -11.01 -12.45
C ALA A 35 -10.11 -10.42 -11.04
N GLY A 36 -10.90 -10.86 -10.08
CA GLY A 36 -10.86 -10.38 -8.70
C GLY A 36 -9.51 -10.64 -8.02
N LEU A 37 -8.87 -11.78 -8.26
CA LEU A 37 -7.51 -12.05 -7.75
C LEU A 37 -6.47 -11.08 -8.34
N ARG A 38 -6.57 -10.79 -9.64
CA ARG A 38 -5.64 -9.89 -10.33
C ARG A 38 -5.82 -8.45 -9.84
N GLU A 39 -7.07 -7.99 -9.79
CA GLU A 39 -7.42 -6.65 -9.34
C GLU A 39 -7.05 -6.43 -7.87
N GLY A 40 -7.36 -7.39 -6.98
CA GLY A 40 -6.99 -7.31 -5.58
C GLY A 40 -5.47 -7.25 -5.36
N ALA A 41 -4.69 -8.00 -6.17
CA ALA A 41 -3.24 -7.94 -6.12
C ALA A 41 -2.70 -6.57 -6.58
N GLU A 42 -3.21 -6.04 -7.70
CA GLU A 42 -2.82 -4.74 -8.22
C GLU A 42 -3.17 -3.62 -7.24
N PHE A 43 -4.40 -3.64 -6.72
CA PHE A 43 -4.87 -2.67 -5.73
C PHE A 43 -4.05 -2.72 -4.44
N GLY A 44 -3.71 -3.91 -3.95
CA GLY A 44 -2.86 -4.10 -2.78
C GLY A 44 -1.46 -3.50 -2.96
N ILE A 45 -0.84 -3.71 -4.14
CA ILE A 45 0.47 -3.13 -4.47
C ILE A 45 0.40 -1.60 -4.54
N GLN A 46 -0.62 -1.05 -5.22
CA GLN A 46 -0.81 0.39 -5.33
C GLN A 46 -1.02 1.04 -3.96
N THR A 47 -1.88 0.44 -3.13
CA THR A 47 -2.17 0.89 -1.77
C THR A 47 -0.93 0.84 -0.88
N GLY A 48 -0.19 -0.27 -0.93
CA GLY A 48 1.08 -0.41 -0.21
C GLY A 48 2.08 0.66 -0.63
N TYR A 49 2.29 0.86 -1.92
CA TYR A 49 3.20 1.89 -2.42
C TYR A 49 2.83 3.29 -1.88
N GLN A 50 1.57 3.69 -1.99
CA GLN A 50 1.09 5.00 -1.52
C GLN A 50 1.25 5.18 -0.01
N ARG A 51 0.97 4.15 0.79
CA ARG A 51 1.12 4.21 2.25
C ARG A 51 2.58 4.30 2.70
N TYR A 52 3.50 3.64 1.98
CA TYR A 52 4.90 3.52 2.38
C TYR A 52 5.87 4.46 1.65
N ILE A 53 5.45 5.19 0.60
CA ILE A 53 6.35 6.12 -0.11
C ILE A 53 6.94 7.19 0.83
N ALA A 54 6.12 7.72 1.75
CA ALA A 54 6.58 8.68 2.75
C ALA A 54 7.63 8.08 3.69
N LEU A 55 7.49 6.79 4.05
CA LEU A 55 8.49 6.08 4.85
C LEU A 55 9.84 6.03 4.12
N GLY A 56 9.83 5.70 2.82
CA GLY A 56 11.02 5.65 1.98
C GLY A 56 11.74 6.99 1.94
N VAL A 57 11.00 8.08 1.68
CA VAL A 57 11.54 9.45 1.67
C VAL A 57 12.18 9.80 3.02
N LEU A 58 11.48 9.53 4.13
CA LEU A 58 11.99 9.81 5.47
C LEU A 58 13.26 9.04 5.79
N ARG A 59 13.31 7.73 5.48
CA ARG A 59 14.49 6.90 5.70
C ARG A 59 15.69 7.37 4.88
N GLY A 60 15.48 7.72 3.61
CA GLY A 60 16.53 8.27 2.75
C GLY A 60 17.08 9.59 3.31
N ARG A 61 16.19 10.50 3.71
CA ARG A 61 16.56 11.79 4.27
C ARG A 61 17.34 11.66 5.58
N VAL A 62 16.92 10.77 6.48
CA VAL A 62 17.64 10.46 7.73
C VAL A 62 19.05 9.96 7.45
N GLN A 63 19.24 9.08 6.45
CA GLN A 63 20.57 8.59 6.10
C GLN A 63 21.50 9.71 5.61
N VAL A 64 21.00 10.60 4.75
CA VAL A 64 21.77 11.76 4.26
C VAL A 64 22.14 12.69 5.43
N TRP A 65 21.18 13.04 6.28
CA TRP A 65 21.44 13.88 7.46
C TRP A 65 22.43 13.20 8.42
N ARG A 66 22.31 11.90 8.63
CA ARG A 66 23.23 11.14 9.47
C ARG A 66 24.65 11.21 8.91
N ALA A 67 24.84 10.94 7.62
CA ALA A 67 26.15 11.01 6.99
C ALA A 67 26.79 12.40 7.13
N LYS A 68 26.00 13.47 7.00
CA LYS A 68 26.47 14.86 7.14
C LYS A 68 26.90 15.19 8.58
N PHE A 69 26.05 14.92 9.58
CA PHE A 69 26.27 15.40 10.95
C PHE A 69 27.06 14.44 11.86
N PHE A 70 27.20 13.16 11.47
CA PHE A 70 27.95 12.17 12.26
C PHE A 70 29.36 11.92 11.71
N ASN A 71 29.62 12.19 10.42
CA ASN A 71 30.96 12.04 9.85
C ASN A 71 31.78 13.34 9.86
N GLU A 72 31.14 14.51 9.87
CA GLU A 72 31.85 15.79 9.93
C GLU A 72 32.29 16.13 11.36
N SER A 73 33.60 16.19 11.58
CA SER A 73 34.23 16.72 12.80
C SER A 73 34.25 18.26 12.76
N ALA A 74 33.07 18.89 12.71
CA ALA A 74 32.99 20.35 12.57
C ALA A 74 33.17 21.08 13.92
N PRO A 75 33.96 22.17 14.01
CA PRO A 75 34.21 22.91 15.27
C PRO A 75 33.16 23.98 15.64
N SER A 76 31.99 23.99 15.00
CA SER A 76 31.00 25.08 15.16
C SER A 76 29.76 24.62 15.93
N ASP A 77 29.50 25.26 17.07
CA ASP A 77 28.34 25.07 17.96
C ASP A 77 28.00 23.61 18.29
N HIS A 78 28.87 22.97 19.08
CA HIS A 78 28.64 21.62 19.64
C HIS A 78 27.22 21.43 20.19
N ALA A 79 26.65 22.42 20.87
CA ALA A 79 25.29 22.33 21.43
C ALA A 79 24.19 22.19 20.36
N ASN A 80 24.33 22.88 19.22
CA ASN A 80 23.36 22.77 18.13
C ASN A 80 23.52 21.46 17.35
N VAL A 81 24.77 21.02 17.13
CA VAL A 81 25.08 19.75 16.47
C VAL A 81 24.56 18.56 17.28
N GLU A 82 24.79 18.54 18.59
CA GLU A 82 24.27 17.47 19.46
C GLU A 82 22.73 17.46 19.50
N ARG A 83 22.09 18.64 19.47
CA ARG A 83 20.63 18.73 19.32
C ARG A 83 20.15 18.15 18.00
N ILE A 84 20.84 18.41 16.89
CA ILE A 84 20.51 17.86 15.57
C ILE A 84 20.66 16.34 15.58
N LYS A 85 21.80 15.81 16.08
CA LYS A 85 22.04 14.37 16.20
C LYS A 85 20.94 13.65 16.98
N LYS A 86 20.56 14.18 18.15
CA LYS A 86 19.46 13.64 18.96
C LYS A 86 18.11 13.63 18.22
N ASN A 87 17.85 14.65 17.39
CA ASN A 87 16.64 14.67 16.57
C ASN A 87 16.68 13.61 15.47
N ILE A 88 17.82 13.43 14.82
CA ILE A 88 18.04 12.40 13.80
C ILE A 88 17.88 11.00 14.39
N GLU A 89 18.55 10.69 15.50
CA GLU A 89 18.43 9.38 16.19
C GLU A 89 17.00 9.11 16.62
N GLY A 90 16.34 10.12 17.19
CA GLY A 90 14.95 9.99 17.61
C GLY A 90 13.96 9.92 16.45
N LEU A 91 14.33 10.32 15.23
CA LEU A 91 13.53 10.09 14.02
C LEU A 91 13.80 8.69 13.49
N GLU A 92 15.07 8.26 13.44
CA GLU A 92 15.47 6.91 13.04
C GLU A 92 14.80 5.82 13.89
N ALA A 93 14.74 6.01 15.21
CA ALA A 93 14.06 5.09 16.12
C ALA A 93 12.56 4.95 15.77
N MET A 94 11.88 6.04 15.40
CA MET A 94 10.46 6.00 14.99
C MET A 94 10.26 5.27 13.66
N LEU A 95 11.27 5.24 12.79
CA LEU A 95 11.18 4.63 11.45
C LEU A 95 11.60 3.15 11.43
N LYS A 96 12.22 2.65 12.50
CA LYS A 96 12.75 1.28 12.57
C LYS A 96 11.63 0.24 12.76
N ASP A 97 10.72 0.50 13.69
CA ASP A 97 9.73 -0.48 14.16
C ASP A 97 8.34 -0.25 13.54
N ILE A 98 8.31 0.17 12.27
CA ILE A 98 7.05 0.37 11.55
C ILE A 98 6.52 -0.99 11.08
N PRO A 99 5.28 -1.36 11.44
CA PRO A 99 4.68 -2.60 10.97
C PRO A 99 4.46 -2.57 9.45
N ILE A 100 4.67 -3.72 8.82
CA ILE A 100 4.56 -3.94 7.36
C ILE A 100 3.43 -4.91 6.99
N THR A 101 2.59 -5.23 7.96
CA THR A 101 1.43 -6.12 7.87
C THR A 101 0.17 -5.33 7.59
N ASN A 102 -0.87 -6.00 7.09
CA ASN A 102 -2.13 -5.39 6.66
C ASN A 102 -3.27 -5.58 7.66
N SER A 103 -2.99 -5.78 8.95
CA SER A 103 -4.07 -5.80 9.95
C SER A 103 -4.58 -4.37 10.17
N ASP A 104 -5.86 -4.20 10.50
CA ASP A 104 -6.44 -2.87 10.72
C ASP A 104 -5.71 -2.10 11.84
N GLU A 105 -5.27 -2.82 12.88
CA GLU A 105 -4.47 -2.26 13.95
C GLU A 105 -3.10 -1.79 13.46
N ASP A 106 -2.39 -2.60 12.68
CA ASP A 106 -1.07 -2.25 12.13
C ASP A 106 -1.14 -1.05 11.18
N VAL A 107 -2.21 -0.97 10.38
CA VAL A 107 -2.47 0.17 9.48
C VAL A 107 -2.67 1.45 10.28
N ALA A 108 -3.50 1.41 11.32
CA ALA A 108 -3.71 2.58 12.19
C ALA A 108 -2.40 3.00 12.90
N GLN A 109 -1.60 2.02 13.35
CA GLN A 109 -0.30 2.27 13.95
C GLN A 109 0.69 2.91 12.95
N LEU A 110 0.78 2.38 11.72
CA LEU A 110 1.59 2.93 10.63
C LEU A 110 1.25 4.40 10.39
N GLU A 111 -0.03 4.73 10.20
CA GLU A 111 -0.48 6.09 9.91
C GLU A 111 -0.15 7.06 11.07
N ALA A 112 -0.40 6.62 12.30
CA ALA A 112 -0.08 7.40 13.49
C ALA A 112 1.44 7.66 13.63
N LEU A 113 2.26 6.64 13.38
CA LEU A 113 3.73 6.75 13.42
C LEU A 113 4.25 7.65 12.30
N LEU A 114 3.76 7.49 11.07
CA LEU A 114 4.15 8.33 9.94
C LEU A 114 3.77 9.79 10.16
N ARG A 115 2.59 10.09 10.73
CA ARG A 115 2.20 11.45 11.07
C ARG A 115 3.15 12.10 12.08
N LYS A 116 3.57 11.35 13.10
CA LYS A 116 4.55 11.79 14.09
C LYS A 116 5.93 11.99 13.45
N ALA A 117 6.36 11.04 12.62
CA ALA A 117 7.66 11.09 11.95
C ALA A 117 7.75 12.27 10.97
N LYS A 118 6.72 12.54 10.16
CA LYS A 118 6.64 13.71 9.28
C LYS A 118 6.78 15.03 10.05
N SER A 119 6.05 15.15 11.16
CA SER A 119 6.13 16.33 12.03
C SER A 119 7.55 16.54 12.57
N LYS A 120 8.19 15.46 13.05
CA LYS A 120 9.57 15.50 13.54
C LYS A 120 10.57 15.82 12.44
N ALA A 121 10.44 15.21 11.27
CA ALA A 121 11.28 15.47 10.11
C ALA A 121 11.20 16.93 9.65
N LYS A 122 10.01 17.55 9.70
CA LYS A 122 9.85 18.99 9.42
C LYS A 122 10.67 19.85 10.39
N VAL A 123 10.63 19.53 11.68
CA VAL A 123 11.43 20.23 12.70
C VAL A 123 12.93 20.00 12.46
N THR A 124 13.34 18.76 12.18
CA THR A 124 14.74 18.42 11.89
C THR A 124 15.26 19.11 10.63
N SER A 125 14.49 19.11 9.55
CA SER A 125 14.81 19.83 8.30
C SER A 125 15.00 21.33 8.54
N SER A 126 14.12 21.95 9.33
CA SER A 126 14.24 23.37 9.70
C SER A 126 15.49 23.66 10.54
N LEU A 127 15.81 22.80 11.52
CA LEU A 127 17.04 22.89 12.34
C LEU A 127 18.31 22.77 11.49
N ILE A 128 18.31 21.85 10.53
CA ILE A 128 19.43 21.59 9.61
C ILE A 128 19.56 22.66 8.53
N LYS A 129 18.50 23.45 8.32
CA LYS A 129 18.36 24.37 7.17
C LYS A 129 18.57 23.62 5.86
N ASP A 130 17.92 22.46 5.73
CA ASP A 130 17.98 21.66 4.50
C ASP A 130 17.41 22.49 3.32
N PRO A 131 18.18 22.72 2.25
CA PRO A 131 17.70 23.49 1.10
C PRO A 131 16.59 22.76 0.32
N GLU A 132 16.51 21.43 0.44
CA GLU A 132 15.52 20.65 -0.28
C GLU A 132 14.23 20.46 0.54
N PRO A 133 13.06 20.74 -0.06
CA PRO A 133 11.78 20.53 0.63
C PRO A 133 11.51 19.03 0.87
N LEU A 134 10.84 18.74 1.99
CA LEU A 134 10.28 17.41 2.23
C LEU A 134 8.99 17.25 1.44
N VAL A 135 9.08 16.54 0.30
CA VAL A 135 7.94 16.21 -0.56
C VAL A 135 7.56 14.75 -0.33
N TYR A 136 6.29 14.51 -0.06
CA TYR A 136 5.72 13.17 0.08
C TYR A 136 4.71 12.97 -1.05
N HIS A 137 4.81 11.85 -1.76
CA HIS A 137 3.89 11.47 -2.86
C HIS A 137 2.82 10.49 -2.39
N ASP A 138 2.42 10.58 -1.13
CA ASP A 138 1.47 9.66 -0.49
C ASP A 138 0.00 10.00 -0.78
N GLY A 139 -0.29 11.25 -1.17
CA GLY A 139 -1.63 11.71 -1.53
C GLY A 139 -1.89 11.90 -3.02
N THR A 140 -1.00 11.44 -3.92
CA THR A 140 -1.13 11.70 -5.37
C THR A 140 -2.22 10.86 -6.03
N VAL A 141 -2.72 9.83 -5.36
CA VAL A 141 -3.84 9.01 -5.79
C VAL A 141 -4.71 8.82 -4.55
N GLY A 142 -6.00 9.14 -4.63
CA GLY A 142 -6.93 8.86 -3.54
C GLY A 142 -7.01 7.35 -3.35
N LEU A 143 -6.64 6.87 -2.16
CA LEU A 143 -6.99 5.52 -1.74
C LEU A 143 -8.53 5.46 -1.75
N ARG A 144 -9.11 4.76 -2.74
CA ARG A 144 -10.56 4.52 -2.77
C ARG A 144 -10.94 3.88 -1.43
N SER A 145 -11.96 4.41 -0.75
CA SER A 145 -12.52 3.71 0.41
C SER A 145 -12.97 2.33 -0.07
N THR A 146 -12.78 1.29 0.74
CA THR A 146 -13.29 -0.05 0.44
C THR A 146 -14.81 -0.05 0.26
N GLU A 147 -15.51 0.96 0.77
CA GLU A 147 -16.94 1.19 0.60
C GLU A 147 -17.28 1.70 -0.82
N ASP A 148 -16.46 2.58 -1.40
CA ASP A 148 -16.68 3.16 -2.73
C ASP A 148 -16.41 2.15 -3.86
N ALA A 149 -15.57 1.15 -3.61
CA ALA A 149 -15.22 0.13 -4.61
C ALA A 149 -16.35 -0.87 -4.89
N ILE A 150 -17.32 -1.02 -3.97
CA ILE A 150 -18.41 -1.99 -4.08
C ILE A 150 -19.59 -1.40 -4.89
N GLU A 151 -19.72 -0.08 -4.97
CA GLU A 151 -20.87 0.56 -5.64
C GLU A 151 -20.74 0.63 -7.17
N ASP A 152 -19.51 0.64 -7.71
CA ASP A 152 -19.26 0.68 -9.17
C ASP A 152 -19.61 -0.64 -9.90
N PHE A 153 -19.78 -1.75 -9.16
CA PHE A 153 -20.16 -3.05 -9.74
C PHE A 153 -21.68 -3.29 -9.82
N ARG A 154 -22.49 -2.29 -9.45
CA ARG A 154 -23.97 -2.35 -9.52
C ARG A 154 -24.57 -1.57 -10.68
N MET A 155 -23.77 -1.01 -11.59
CA MET A 155 -24.25 -0.23 -12.73
C MET A 155 -24.00 -0.91 -14.08
#